data_AF-A0A521KH42-F1
#
_entry.id   AF-A0A521KH42-F1
#
_cell.length_a   1.000
_cell.length_b   1.000
_cell.length_c   1.000
_cell.angle_alpha   90.00
_cell.angle_beta   90.00
_cell.angle_gamma   90.00
#
_symmetry.space_group_name_H-M   'P 1'
#
loop_
_entity.id
_entity.type
_entity.pdbx_description
1 polymer ?
#
loop_
_entity_poly.entity_id
_entity_poly.type
_entity_poly.pdbx_seq_one_letter_code
_entity_poly.pdbx_strand_id
1 'polypeptide(L)'
;MRRLLPVLCVLVALLTSACSAWKPRQNYPGWSLWTRDEAPIDTAAFERALQPALAAVEHAMGPFEEPVAVHAWNGGVALESGVRGRVVDGEEPLLEVPGMGPARVRAFHSRGDGSLFSHGGIFLGEPEVSAAAHELVHARIHELALAPPLWFEEGLASYISDGALVDGVWQVDGMAFWPWKELRAQRLGDSEIAGLLALGEGEDHSLRENLLVHFLGWALVFDVARHAPEAGWRDWLAQALAAYGPKALEHDRAGAIARARAALERTLDEDTPIEWLARLESPDAGVRLAAARGAWKLATPQVGDKLLAAIGREADPEVRTALVVNLLIGPGQTRYGWNNWWRMRREAVPHLKEPGLDDPVEAAAAARLYAAWRGRGGGKDAQEALRALRRLWEE
;
A
#
# COMPACT_ATOMS: atom_id res chain seq x y z
N MET A 1 -17.91 -5.80 15.03
CA MET A 1 -16.77 -4.86 14.93
C MET A 1 -16.68 -4.41 13.48
N ARG A 2 -16.95 -3.14 13.18
CA ARG A 2 -16.82 -2.59 11.83
C ARG A 2 -15.34 -2.64 11.45
N ARG A 3 -14.97 -3.51 10.50
CA ARG A 3 -13.61 -3.56 9.95
C ARG A 3 -13.50 -2.40 8.96
N LEU A 4 -12.73 -1.38 9.33
CA LEU A 4 -12.19 -0.42 8.38
C LEU A 4 -11.11 -1.19 7.60
N LEU A 5 -11.24 -1.21 6.28
CA LEU A 5 -10.35 -1.89 5.33
C LEU A 5 -9.51 -0.84 4.60
N PRO A 6 -8.30 -1.21 4.15
CA PRO A 6 -7.32 -0.26 3.66
C PRO A 6 -7.65 0.27 2.27
N VAL A 7 -6.95 1.36 1.94
CA VAL A 7 -6.91 2.00 0.65
C VAL A 7 -6.63 0.97 -0.45
N LEU A 8 -7.47 0.97 -1.47
CA LEU A 8 -7.33 0.21 -2.70
C LEU A 8 -6.80 1.17 -3.78
N CYS A 9 -5.66 0.84 -4.36
CA CYS A 9 -5.20 1.44 -5.62
C CYS A 9 -5.79 0.61 -6.75
N VAL A 10 -6.30 1.24 -7.82
CA VAL A 10 -6.97 0.51 -8.92
C VAL A 10 -6.59 1.14 -10.24
N LEU A 11 -6.25 0.32 -11.23
CA LEU A 11 -6.25 0.76 -12.62
C LEU A 11 -7.70 0.96 -13.12
N VAL A 12 -8.14 2.22 -13.27
CA VAL A 12 -9.52 2.56 -13.65
C VAL A 12 -9.58 3.18 -15.04
N ALA A 13 -10.38 2.59 -15.93
CA ALA A 13 -10.87 3.25 -17.13
C ALA A 13 -12.02 4.21 -16.74
N LEU A 14 -11.75 5.52 -16.79
CA LEU A 14 -12.73 6.54 -16.45
C LEU A 14 -13.56 6.97 -17.66
N LEU A 15 -14.89 6.98 -17.49
CA LEU A 15 -15.81 7.68 -18.39
C LEU A 15 -16.12 9.04 -17.75
N THR A 16 -15.45 10.11 -18.19
CA THR A 16 -15.63 11.45 -17.63
C THR A 16 -16.97 12.04 -18.11
N SER A 17 -18.02 11.88 -17.32
CA SER A 17 -19.23 12.69 -17.45
C SER A 17 -18.98 14.08 -16.86
N ALA A 18 -19.09 15.10 -17.72
CA ALA A 18 -19.14 16.55 -17.44
C ALA A 18 -17.80 17.32 -17.28
N CYS A 19 -17.48 18.11 -18.32
CA CYS A 19 -16.82 19.43 -18.39
C CYS A 19 -16.07 20.01 -17.15
N SER A 20 -15.29 19.21 -16.42
CA SER A 20 -14.41 19.70 -15.37
C SER A 20 -12.98 19.71 -15.91
N ALA A 21 -12.55 20.86 -16.41
CA ALA A 21 -11.21 21.04 -16.96
C ALA A 21 -10.21 21.04 -15.79
N TRP A 22 -9.41 19.98 -15.68
CA TRP A 22 -8.22 19.98 -14.83
C TRP A 22 -7.34 21.17 -15.21
N LYS A 23 -6.86 21.91 -14.22
CA LYS A 23 -5.98 23.06 -14.45
C LYS A 23 -4.63 22.83 -13.80
N PRO A 24 -3.52 23.20 -14.48
CA PRO A 24 -2.20 23.11 -13.87
C PRO A 24 -2.15 24.11 -12.71
N ARG A 25 -1.71 23.65 -11.55
CA ARG A 25 -1.59 24.44 -10.33
C ARG A 25 -0.13 24.75 -10.02
N GLN A 26 0.76 23.77 -10.18
CA GLN A 26 2.18 23.92 -9.91
C GLN A 26 2.99 22.94 -10.76
N ASN A 27 4.18 23.35 -11.21
CA ASN A 27 5.12 22.51 -11.93
C ASN A 27 6.36 22.26 -11.06
N TYR A 28 6.82 21.02 -11.06
CA TYR A 28 8.02 20.58 -10.35
C TYR A 28 8.96 19.92 -11.36
N PRO A 29 10.26 19.74 -11.01
CA PRO A 29 11.14 18.90 -11.82
C PRO A 29 10.56 17.48 -11.94
N GLY A 30 10.29 17.03 -13.17
CA GLY A 30 9.81 15.67 -13.47
C GLY A 30 8.30 15.43 -13.31
N TRP A 31 7.51 16.38 -12.78
CA TRP A 31 6.07 16.19 -12.64
C TRP A 31 5.29 17.51 -12.48
N SER A 32 3.97 17.47 -12.70
CA SER A 32 3.08 18.62 -12.59
C SER A 32 1.85 18.30 -11.75
N LEU A 33 1.43 19.23 -10.91
CA LEU A 33 0.23 19.13 -10.08
C LEU A 33 -0.95 19.83 -10.77
N TRP A 34 -2.03 19.11 -10.96
CA TRP A 34 -3.28 19.55 -11.55
C TRP A 34 -4.40 19.43 -10.54
N THR A 35 -5.34 20.37 -10.53
CA THR A 35 -6.51 20.32 -9.63
C THR A 35 -7.81 20.55 -10.37
N ARG A 36 -8.89 19.97 -9.83
CA ARG A 36 -10.26 20.29 -10.22
C ARG A 36 -10.78 21.41 -9.31
N ASP A 37 -11.30 22.47 -9.93
CA ASP A 37 -11.83 23.67 -9.26
C ASP A 37 -10.81 24.42 -8.37
N GLU A 38 -11.23 25.51 -7.71
CA GLU A 38 -10.43 26.24 -6.71
C GLU A 38 -10.39 25.53 -5.34
N ALA A 39 -10.56 24.20 -5.31
CA ALA A 39 -10.51 23.44 -4.08
C ALA A 39 -9.18 23.71 -3.34
N PRO A 40 -9.22 23.94 -2.01
CA PRO A 40 -8.01 24.16 -1.24
C PRO A 40 -7.23 22.85 -1.10
N ILE A 41 -6.36 22.58 -2.07
CA ILE A 41 -5.37 21.50 -2.03
C ILE A 41 -4.10 22.04 -1.38
N ASP A 42 -3.60 21.32 -0.37
CA ASP A 42 -2.29 21.58 0.24
C ASP A 42 -1.18 21.09 -0.71
N THR A 43 -0.68 22.00 -1.55
CA THR A 43 0.34 21.68 -2.55
C THR A 43 1.65 21.20 -1.93
N ALA A 44 1.99 21.71 -0.75
CA ALA A 44 3.21 21.32 -0.04
C ALA A 44 3.11 19.90 0.53
N ALA A 45 1.91 19.48 0.97
CA ALA A 45 1.69 18.09 1.36
C ALA A 45 1.86 17.13 0.17
N PHE A 46 1.31 17.48 -1.00
CA PHE A 46 1.52 16.69 -2.22
C PHE A 46 2.99 16.66 -2.64
N GLU A 47 3.72 17.76 -2.59
CA GLU A 47 5.16 17.76 -2.88
C GLU A 47 5.93 16.82 -1.94
N ARG A 48 5.67 16.90 -0.62
CA ARG A 48 6.31 16.03 0.38
C ARG A 48 6.01 14.54 0.16
N ALA A 49 4.88 14.22 -0.49
CA ALA A 49 4.54 12.84 -0.79
C ALA A 49 5.06 12.35 -2.15
N LEU A 50 4.96 13.18 -3.19
CA LEU A 50 5.31 12.81 -4.57
C LEU A 50 6.81 12.77 -4.81
N GLN A 51 7.58 13.70 -4.22
CA GLN A 51 9.05 13.73 -4.36
C GLN A 51 9.70 12.39 -3.95
N PRO A 52 9.47 11.86 -2.73
CA PRO A 52 10.05 10.58 -2.32
C PRO A 52 9.50 9.39 -3.11
N ALA A 53 8.20 9.42 -3.47
CA ALA A 53 7.61 8.36 -4.29
C ALA A 53 8.25 8.29 -5.69
N LEU A 54 8.42 9.44 -6.35
CA LEU A 54 9.09 9.55 -7.64
C LEU A 54 10.53 9.03 -7.56
N ALA A 55 11.29 9.50 -6.57
CA ALA A 55 12.67 9.06 -6.37
C ALA A 55 12.78 7.53 -6.18
N ALA A 56 11.85 6.92 -5.44
CA ALA A 56 11.84 5.46 -5.25
C ALA A 56 11.53 4.69 -6.54
N VAL A 57 10.52 5.14 -7.31
CA VAL A 57 10.19 4.51 -8.59
C VAL A 57 11.32 4.70 -9.60
N GLU A 58 11.93 5.88 -9.68
CA GLU A 58 13.07 6.12 -10.57
C GLU A 58 14.31 5.32 -10.17
N HIS A 59 14.55 5.14 -8.87
CA HIS A 59 15.62 4.28 -8.38
C HIS A 59 15.42 2.82 -8.81
N ALA A 60 14.19 2.31 -8.67
CA ALA A 60 13.87 0.93 -9.01
C ALA A 60 13.76 0.69 -10.53
N MET A 61 13.16 1.62 -11.26
CA MET A 61 12.70 1.42 -12.65
C MET A 61 13.41 2.30 -13.68
N GLY A 62 14.33 3.16 -13.25
CA GLY A 62 14.97 4.18 -14.06
C GLY A 62 14.11 5.45 -14.21
N PRO A 63 14.72 6.57 -14.59
CA PRO A 63 14.06 7.88 -14.61
C PRO A 63 12.94 7.95 -15.64
N PHE A 64 11.92 8.78 -15.36
CA PHE A 64 10.93 9.16 -16.36
C PHE A 64 11.58 10.01 -17.46
N GLU A 65 11.13 9.82 -18.70
CA GLU A 65 11.59 10.62 -19.84
C GLU A 65 10.71 11.87 -20.01
N GLU A 66 9.42 11.74 -19.70
CA GLU A 66 8.42 12.81 -19.77
C GLU A 66 7.89 13.18 -18.38
N PRO A 67 7.52 14.45 -18.12
CA PRO A 67 6.95 14.84 -16.85
C PRO A 67 5.62 14.14 -16.55
N VAL A 68 5.49 13.60 -15.34
CA VAL A 68 4.26 12.92 -14.90
C VAL A 68 3.18 13.95 -14.51
N ALA A 69 1.98 13.82 -15.06
CA ALA A 69 0.82 14.62 -14.65
C ALA A 69 0.14 13.99 -13.42
N VAL A 70 0.05 14.74 -12.32
CA VAL A 70 -0.57 14.32 -11.06
C VAL A 70 -1.81 15.18 -10.80
N HIS A 71 -2.96 14.53 -10.71
CA HIS A 71 -4.27 15.14 -10.56
C HIS A 71 -4.77 14.98 -9.13
N ALA A 72 -4.83 16.08 -8.38
CA ALA A 72 -5.27 16.10 -7.00
C ALA A 72 -6.74 16.58 -6.88
N TRP A 73 -7.55 15.83 -6.14
CA TRP A 73 -8.90 16.24 -5.72
C TRP A 73 -9.14 15.87 -4.27
N ASN A 74 -10.28 16.29 -3.72
CA ASN A 74 -10.73 15.88 -2.40
C ASN A 74 -11.94 14.95 -2.54
N GLY A 75 -11.69 13.64 -2.51
CA GLY A 75 -12.73 12.62 -2.60
C GLY A 75 -12.20 11.25 -2.98
N GLY A 76 -13.04 10.45 -3.63
CA GLY A 76 -12.68 9.08 -4.04
C GLY A 76 -13.18 8.72 -5.42
N VAL A 77 -13.11 7.43 -5.75
CA VAL A 77 -13.68 6.89 -6.98
C VAL A 77 -14.87 6.02 -6.64
N ALA A 78 -16.02 6.30 -7.28
CA ALA A 78 -17.15 5.38 -7.29
C ALA A 78 -16.97 4.40 -8.45
N LEU A 79 -16.90 3.10 -8.15
CA LEU A 79 -16.75 2.06 -9.15
C LEU A 79 -18.10 1.53 -9.63
N GLU A 80 -18.25 1.41 -10.94
CA GLU A 80 -19.37 0.73 -11.61
C GLU A 80 -19.03 -0.75 -11.87
N SER A 81 -17.75 -1.05 -12.13
CA SER A 81 -17.19 -2.40 -12.27
C SER A 81 -15.77 -2.46 -11.68
N GLY A 82 -15.10 -3.62 -11.74
CA GLY A 82 -13.73 -3.78 -11.23
C GLY A 82 -12.69 -2.87 -11.88
N VAL A 83 -12.98 -2.37 -13.08
CA VAL A 83 -12.08 -1.56 -13.92
C VAL A 83 -12.69 -0.24 -14.41
N ARG A 84 -13.98 0.02 -14.12
CA ARG A 84 -14.65 1.27 -14.55
C ARG A 84 -15.20 2.03 -13.37
N GLY A 85 -14.97 3.33 -13.37
CA GLY A 85 -15.42 4.22 -12.31
C GLY A 85 -15.56 5.66 -12.73
N ARG A 86 -15.93 6.47 -11.75
CA ARG A 86 -16.00 7.93 -11.86
C ARG A 86 -15.42 8.58 -10.61
N VAL A 87 -14.68 9.67 -10.80
CA VAL A 87 -14.23 10.54 -9.70
C VAL A 87 -15.45 11.19 -9.05
N VAL A 88 -15.52 11.16 -7.73
CA VAL A 88 -16.55 11.83 -6.93
C VAL A 88 -15.90 12.76 -5.92
N ASP A 89 -16.45 13.98 -5.79
CA ASP A 89 -16.02 14.93 -4.75
C ASP A 89 -16.63 14.59 -3.39
N GLY A 90 -15.91 14.87 -2.31
CA GLY A 90 -16.42 14.76 -0.95
C GLY A 90 -16.10 13.42 -0.29
N GLU A 91 -17.09 12.78 0.33
CA GLU A 91 -16.83 11.54 1.08
C GLU A 91 -16.43 10.39 0.13
N GLU A 92 -15.28 9.77 0.41
CA GLU A 92 -14.78 8.61 -0.32
C GLU A 92 -15.79 7.45 -0.25
N PRO A 93 -16.30 6.96 -1.40
CA PRO A 93 -17.23 5.84 -1.41
C PRO A 93 -16.62 4.59 -0.81
N LEU A 94 -17.35 3.96 0.11
CA LEU A 94 -17.06 2.60 0.56
C LEU A 94 -17.66 1.62 -0.45
N LEU A 95 -16.83 0.74 -0.99
CA LEU A 95 -17.18 -0.30 -1.94
C LEU A 95 -17.18 -1.65 -1.23
N GLU A 96 -18.30 -2.37 -1.21
CA GLU A 96 -18.33 -3.71 -0.62
C GLU A 96 -17.74 -4.75 -1.59
N VAL A 97 -16.60 -5.32 -1.23
CA VAL A 97 -15.92 -6.37 -2.00
C VAL A 97 -16.37 -7.74 -1.50
N PRO A 98 -16.98 -8.58 -2.35
CA PRO A 98 -17.47 -9.90 -1.95
C PRO A 98 -16.39 -10.76 -1.28
N GLY A 99 -16.65 -11.21 -0.06
CA GLY A 99 -15.74 -12.07 0.70
C GLY A 99 -14.52 -11.39 1.32
N MET A 100 -14.37 -10.07 1.15
CA MET A 100 -13.25 -9.27 1.69
C MET A 100 -13.73 -8.09 2.53
N GLY A 101 -14.94 -7.58 2.27
CA GLY A 101 -15.56 -6.48 3.01
C GLY A 101 -15.41 -5.14 2.30
N PRO A 102 -15.67 -4.01 2.97
CA PRO A 102 -15.56 -2.68 2.37
C PRO A 102 -14.16 -2.38 1.84
N ALA A 103 -14.02 -1.50 0.86
CA ALA A 103 -12.75 -0.96 0.36
C ALA A 103 -12.98 0.47 -0.15
N ARG A 104 -11.91 1.24 -0.38
CA ARG A 104 -12.00 2.60 -0.94
C ARG A 104 -10.95 2.78 -2.01
N VAL A 105 -11.30 3.47 -3.08
CA VAL A 105 -10.33 3.85 -4.12
C VAL A 105 -9.98 5.31 -3.97
N ARG A 106 -8.72 5.57 -3.63
CA ARG A 106 -8.17 6.93 -3.39
C ARG A 106 -7.15 7.35 -4.43
N ALA A 107 -6.59 6.38 -5.13
CA ALA A 107 -5.58 6.58 -6.15
C ALA A 107 -5.87 5.70 -7.35
N PHE A 108 -5.53 6.20 -8.53
CA PHE A 108 -5.53 5.42 -9.76
C PHE A 108 -4.64 6.08 -10.81
N HIS A 109 -4.18 5.28 -11.75
CA HIS A 109 -3.51 5.72 -12.96
C HIS A 109 -4.45 5.57 -14.15
N SER A 110 -4.56 6.62 -14.94
CA SER A 110 -5.25 6.61 -16.22
C SER A 110 -4.21 6.74 -17.33
N ARG A 111 -4.18 5.76 -18.25
CA ARG A 111 -3.27 5.80 -19.41
C ARG A 111 -3.64 6.89 -20.41
N GLY A 112 -4.87 7.42 -20.34
CA GLY A 112 -5.42 8.29 -21.38
C GLY A 112 -5.66 7.52 -22.69
N ASP A 113 -6.59 8.00 -23.50
CA ASP A 113 -6.89 7.46 -24.82
C ASP A 113 -6.31 8.33 -25.96
N GLY A 114 -5.45 9.30 -25.61
CA GLY A 114 -4.91 10.29 -26.55
C GLY A 114 -5.93 11.32 -27.05
N SER A 115 -7.17 11.30 -26.55
CA SER A 115 -8.16 12.34 -26.86
C SER A 115 -7.88 13.62 -26.06
N LEU A 116 -8.27 14.76 -26.62
CA LEU A 116 -8.21 16.08 -25.96
C LEU A 116 -9.01 16.16 -24.65
N PHE A 117 -9.80 15.14 -24.32
CA PHE A 117 -10.71 15.13 -23.18
C PHE A 117 -10.35 14.10 -22.11
N SER A 118 -9.49 13.11 -22.41
CA SER A 118 -8.95 12.22 -21.38
C SER A 118 -7.60 12.75 -20.91
N HIS A 119 -7.48 12.99 -19.61
CA HIS A 119 -6.21 13.38 -19.02
C HIS A 119 -5.53 12.09 -18.58
N GLY A 120 -4.46 11.71 -19.30
CA GLY A 120 -3.55 10.67 -18.85
C GLY A 120 -2.74 11.16 -17.66
N GLY A 121 -2.39 10.25 -16.75
CA GLY A 121 -1.59 10.54 -15.57
C GLY A 121 -2.13 9.89 -14.32
N ILE A 122 -1.57 10.32 -13.19
CA ILE A 122 -1.86 9.80 -11.87
C ILE A 122 -2.94 10.66 -11.24
N PHE A 123 -3.84 10.04 -10.50
CA PHE A 123 -4.92 10.68 -9.78
C PHE A 123 -4.78 10.29 -8.31
N LEU A 124 -4.64 11.29 -7.43
CA LEU A 124 -4.51 11.11 -5.98
C LEU A 124 -5.54 11.96 -5.21
N GLY A 125 -6.38 11.29 -4.41
CA GLY A 125 -7.34 11.94 -3.50
C GLY A 125 -6.70 12.42 -2.20
N GLU A 126 -5.56 11.84 -1.79
CA GLU A 126 -4.79 12.22 -0.62
C GLU A 126 -3.27 12.19 -0.92
N PRO A 127 -2.45 13.03 -0.26
CA PRO A 127 -1.00 13.06 -0.44
C PRO A 127 -0.32 11.93 0.35
N GLU A 128 -0.48 10.69 -0.10
CA GLU A 128 0.10 9.48 0.51
C GLU A 128 1.26 8.95 -0.36
N VAL A 129 2.43 8.69 0.26
CA VAL A 129 3.64 8.28 -0.49
C VAL A 129 3.47 6.90 -1.11
N SER A 130 2.89 5.96 -0.36
CA SER A 130 2.64 4.58 -0.82
C SER A 130 1.72 4.58 -2.04
N ALA A 131 0.57 5.24 -1.95
CA ALA A 131 -0.37 5.34 -3.07
C ALA A 131 0.25 6.03 -4.29
N ALA A 132 1.01 7.12 -4.07
CA ALA A 132 1.73 7.78 -5.14
C ALA A 132 2.76 6.87 -5.82
N ALA A 133 3.55 6.12 -5.05
CA ALA A 133 4.54 5.19 -5.57
C ALA A 133 3.90 4.05 -6.38
N HIS A 134 2.76 3.53 -5.90
CA HIS A 134 1.96 2.51 -6.61
C HIS A 134 1.56 3.01 -8.01
N GLU A 135 0.95 4.19 -8.08
CA GLU A 135 0.51 4.75 -9.36
C GLU A 135 1.66 5.19 -10.28
N LEU A 136 2.79 5.60 -9.71
CA LEU A 136 4.01 5.89 -10.47
C LEU A 136 4.58 4.65 -11.13
N VAL A 137 4.48 3.46 -10.52
CA VAL A 137 4.88 2.20 -11.18
C VAL A 137 4.03 1.97 -12.43
N HIS A 138 2.71 2.16 -12.36
CA HIS A 138 1.83 2.06 -13.53
C HIS A 138 2.17 3.08 -14.61
N ALA A 139 2.38 4.34 -14.22
CA ALA A 139 2.80 5.40 -15.14
C ALA A 139 4.11 5.05 -15.84
N ARG A 140 5.07 4.48 -15.11
CA ARG A 140 6.37 4.09 -15.66
C ARG A 140 6.27 2.91 -16.62
N ILE A 141 5.47 1.89 -16.29
CA ILE A 141 5.21 0.75 -17.19
C ILE A 141 4.57 1.23 -18.49
N HIS A 142 3.61 2.16 -18.38
CA HIS A 142 2.94 2.76 -19.53
C HIS A 142 3.90 3.58 -20.40
N GLU A 143 4.74 4.44 -19.81
CA GLU A 143 5.75 5.23 -20.53
C GLU A 143 6.76 4.34 -21.28
N LEU A 144 7.16 3.22 -20.66
CA LEU A 144 8.05 2.23 -21.29
C LEU A 144 7.37 1.40 -22.39
N ALA A 145 6.08 1.65 -22.67
CA ALA A 145 5.27 0.91 -23.63
C ALA A 145 5.28 -0.61 -23.38
N LEU A 146 5.30 -1.00 -22.11
CA LEU A 146 5.26 -2.40 -21.70
C LEU A 146 3.84 -2.84 -21.38
N ALA A 147 3.54 -4.10 -21.71
CA ALA A 147 2.27 -4.75 -21.39
C ALA A 147 2.54 -6.05 -20.61
N PRO A 148 3.05 -5.96 -19.37
CA PRO A 148 3.14 -7.14 -18.51
C PRO A 148 1.73 -7.67 -18.18
N PRO A 149 1.60 -8.93 -17.74
CA PRO A 149 0.35 -9.43 -17.19
C PRO A 149 -0.11 -8.57 -16.00
N LEU A 150 -1.42 -8.41 -15.83
CA LEU A 150 -1.98 -7.52 -14.80
C LEU A 150 -1.48 -7.85 -13.40
N TRP A 151 -1.38 -9.15 -13.05
CA TRP A 151 -0.84 -9.57 -11.75
C TRP A 151 0.61 -9.15 -11.54
N PHE A 152 1.44 -9.07 -12.59
CA PHE A 152 2.82 -8.63 -12.40
C PHE A 152 2.89 -7.13 -12.18
N GLU A 153 2.15 -6.36 -12.98
CA GLU A 153 2.06 -4.90 -12.86
C GLU A 153 1.57 -4.49 -11.46
N GLU A 154 0.45 -5.04 -11.00
CA GLU A 154 -0.08 -4.75 -9.66
C GLU A 154 0.82 -5.29 -8.54
N GLY A 155 1.48 -6.42 -8.78
CA GLY A 155 2.42 -7.01 -7.84
C GLY A 155 3.68 -6.17 -7.63
N LEU A 156 4.24 -5.63 -8.72
CA LEU A 156 5.40 -4.75 -8.69
C LEU A 156 5.04 -3.42 -8.04
N ALA A 157 3.88 -2.85 -8.39
CA ALA A 157 3.37 -1.63 -7.79
C ALA A 157 3.18 -1.80 -6.28
N SER A 158 2.55 -2.90 -5.85
CA SER A 158 2.38 -3.25 -4.43
C SER A 158 3.71 -3.48 -3.71
N TYR A 159 4.72 -4.05 -4.37
CA TYR A 159 6.03 -4.29 -3.78
C TYR A 159 6.81 -2.99 -3.55
N ILE A 160 6.88 -2.12 -4.56
CA ILE A 160 7.65 -0.86 -4.48
C ILE A 160 6.95 0.16 -3.56
N SER A 161 5.62 0.15 -3.54
CA SER A 161 4.82 1.04 -2.69
C SER A 161 4.70 0.59 -1.23
N ASP A 162 5.25 -0.56 -0.86
CA ASP A 162 5.24 -1.04 0.52
C ASP A 162 6.52 -0.61 1.23
N GLY A 163 6.39 0.27 2.22
CA GLY A 163 7.54 0.93 2.84
C GLY A 163 7.18 2.02 3.86
N ALA A 164 8.17 2.85 4.21
CA ALA A 164 7.98 4.00 5.09
C ALA A 164 8.83 5.20 4.66
N LEU A 165 8.35 6.41 4.95
CA LEU A 165 9.06 7.66 4.68
C LEU A 165 9.99 8.01 5.85
N VAL A 166 11.30 7.98 5.63
CA VAL A 166 12.35 8.19 6.64
C VAL A 166 13.27 9.28 6.14
N ASP A 167 13.40 10.38 6.89
CA ASP A 167 14.23 11.54 6.50
C ASP A 167 14.00 12.05 5.06
N GLY A 168 12.75 11.94 4.58
CA GLY A 168 12.37 12.36 3.21
C GLY A 168 12.72 11.34 2.13
N VAL A 169 13.17 10.14 2.49
CA VAL A 169 13.46 9.03 1.58
C VAL A 169 12.44 7.92 1.81
N TRP A 170 11.87 7.39 0.73
CA TRP A 170 10.98 6.24 0.80
C TRP A 170 11.78 4.94 0.91
N GLN A 171 11.77 4.34 2.09
CA GLN A 171 12.41 3.05 2.35
C GLN A 171 11.44 1.93 1.99
N VAL A 172 11.68 1.27 0.86
CA VAL A 172 10.93 0.08 0.43
C VAL A 172 11.21 -1.07 1.40
N ASP A 173 10.14 -1.72 1.85
CA ASP A 173 10.18 -2.96 2.63
C ASP A 173 9.81 -4.14 1.74
N GLY A 174 8.66 -4.07 1.06
CA GLY A 174 8.16 -5.05 0.10
C GLY A 174 7.25 -6.15 0.71
N MET A 175 7.14 -6.25 2.03
CA MET A 175 6.24 -7.18 2.72
C MET A 175 4.94 -6.49 3.14
N ALA A 176 3.96 -6.55 2.24
CA ALA A 176 2.63 -6.07 2.52
C ALA A 176 1.84 -7.07 3.40
N PHE A 177 1.69 -6.76 4.69
CA PHE A 177 1.00 -7.63 5.65
C PHE A 177 -0.50 -7.84 5.37
N TRP A 178 -1.14 -6.91 4.67
CA TRP A 178 -2.56 -7.04 4.29
C TRP A 178 -2.79 -8.08 3.18
N PRO A 179 -2.17 -7.96 2.00
CA PRO A 179 -2.19 -9.02 0.98
C PRO A 179 -1.87 -10.40 1.56
N TRP A 180 -0.83 -10.52 2.39
CA TRP A 180 -0.47 -11.79 3.01
C TRP A 180 -1.63 -12.42 3.79
N LYS A 181 -2.25 -11.64 4.69
CA LYS A 181 -3.34 -12.12 5.54
C LYS A 181 -4.58 -12.47 4.73
N GLU A 182 -4.99 -11.58 3.82
CA GLU A 182 -6.20 -11.78 3.03
C GLU A 182 -6.04 -12.96 2.07
N LEU A 183 -4.92 -13.06 1.36
CA LEU A 183 -4.68 -14.14 0.41
C LEU A 183 -4.66 -15.50 1.12
N ARG A 184 -4.06 -15.58 2.32
CA ARG A 184 -4.10 -16.77 3.17
C ARG A 184 -5.53 -17.16 3.58
N ALA A 185 -6.41 -16.19 3.80
CA ALA A 185 -7.81 -16.43 4.15
C ALA A 185 -8.66 -16.89 2.94
N GLN A 186 -8.35 -16.42 1.74
CA GLN A 186 -9.13 -16.72 0.53
C GLN A 186 -8.95 -18.16 0.03
N ARG A 187 -7.81 -18.82 0.29
CA ARG A 187 -7.55 -20.23 -0.08
C ARG A 187 -7.83 -20.53 -1.56
N LEU A 188 -7.17 -19.80 -2.45
CA LEU A 188 -7.43 -19.88 -3.90
C LEU A 188 -7.23 -21.30 -4.47
N GLY A 189 -8.25 -21.77 -5.20
CA GLY A 189 -8.16 -23.00 -5.99
C GLY A 189 -7.32 -22.84 -7.25
N ASP A 190 -6.88 -23.95 -7.85
CA ASP A 190 -6.09 -23.94 -9.10
C ASP A 190 -6.80 -23.21 -10.25
N SER A 191 -8.13 -23.34 -10.33
CA SER A 191 -8.93 -22.65 -11.35
C SER A 191 -8.95 -21.14 -11.14
N GLU A 192 -9.01 -20.68 -9.89
CA GLU A 192 -8.96 -19.24 -9.56
C GLU A 192 -7.58 -18.68 -9.86
N ILE A 193 -6.50 -19.37 -9.45
CA ILE A 193 -5.12 -18.98 -9.78
C ILE A 193 -4.95 -18.87 -11.29
N ALA A 194 -5.40 -19.87 -12.05
CA ALA A 194 -5.30 -19.85 -13.51
C ALA A 194 -6.08 -18.68 -14.14
N GLY A 195 -7.26 -18.36 -13.61
CA GLY A 195 -8.05 -17.23 -14.07
C GLY A 195 -7.34 -15.90 -13.83
N LEU A 196 -6.85 -15.69 -12.60
CA LEU A 196 -6.13 -14.46 -12.22
C LEU A 196 -4.82 -14.28 -13.00
N LEU A 197 -4.07 -15.36 -13.25
CA LEU A 197 -2.83 -15.30 -14.05
C LEU A 197 -3.08 -14.97 -15.54
N ALA A 198 -4.29 -15.27 -16.02
CA ALA A 198 -4.70 -15.03 -17.40
C ALA A 198 -5.32 -13.65 -17.63
N LEU A 199 -5.66 -12.91 -16.56
CA LEU A 199 -6.28 -11.59 -16.69
C LEU A 199 -5.35 -10.61 -17.40
N GLY A 200 -5.87 -10.04 -18.48
CA GLY A 200 -5.25 -8.98 -19.25
C GLY A 200 -5.66 -7.59 -18.80
N GLU A 201 -4.89 -6.60 -19.22
CA GLU A 201 -5.27 -5.20 -19.09
C GLU A 201 -6.53 -4.90 -19.93
N GLY A 202 -7.50 -4.20 -19.34
CA GLY A 202 -8.73 -3.79 -20.03
C GLY A 202 -9.82 -4.86 -20.17
N GLU A 203 -9.59 -6.08 -19.67
CA GLU A 203 -10.63 -7.09 -19.55
C GLU A 203 -11.62 -6.73 -18.43
N ASP A 204 -12.92 -6.83 -18.70
CA ASP A 204 -13.95 -6.60 -17.68
C ASP A 204 -13.87 -7.72 -16.63
N HIS A 205 -13.51 -7.35 -15.40
CA HIS A 205 -13.46 -8.25 -14.25
C HIS A 205 -14.15 -7.64 -13.03
N SER A 206 -14.46 -8.49 -12.06
CA SER A 206 -15.13 -8.08 -10.81
C SER A 206 -14.20 -7.34 -9.86
N LEU A 207 -14.76 -6.59 -8.91
CA LEU A 207 -14.00 -5.94 -7.83
C LEU A 207 -13.17 -6.95 -7.02
N ARG A 208 -13.69 -8.16 -6.80
CA ARG A 208 -12.97 -9.22 -6.09
C ARG A 208 -11.77 -9.70 -6.89
N GLU A 209 -11.95 -9.94 -8.19
CA GLU A 209 -10.84 -10.38 -9.06
C GLU A 209 -9.75 -9.33 -9.12
N ASN A 210 -10.12 -8.05 -9.26
CA ASN A 210 -9.15 -6.95 -9.23
C ASN A 210 -8.28 -6.98 -7.96
N LEU A 211 -8.91 -7.07 -6.79
CA LEU A 211 -8.19 -7.12 -5.53
C LEU A 211 -7.35 -8.41 -5.37
N LEU A 212 -7.87 -9.55 -5.82
CA LEU A 212 -7.11 -10.80 -5.82
C LEU A 212 -5.90 -10.75 -6.75
N VAL A 213 -5.98 -10.04 -7.87
CA VAL A 213 -4.84 -9.86 -8.79
C VAL A 213 -3.72 -9.09 -8.09
N HIS A 214 -4.04 -8.04 -7.32
CA HIS A 214 -3.05 -7.32 -6.52
C HIS A 214 -2.37 -8.26 -5.51
N PHE A 215 -3.16 -9.05 -4.77
CA PHE A 215 -2.62 -9.93 -3.74
C PHE A 215 -1.78 -11.08 -4.31
N LEU A 216 -2.30 -11.73 -5.34
CA LEU A 216 -1.58 -12.79 -6.07
C LEU A 216 -0.30 -12.22 -6.67
N GLY A 217 -0.42 -11.08 -7.33
CA GLY A 217 0.67 -10.34 -7.94
C GLY A 217 1.78 -10.04 -6.96
N TRP A 218 1.44 -9.40 -5.85
CA TRP A 218 2.37 -9.10 -4.76
C TRP A 218 3.07 -10.37 -4.29
N ALA A 219 2.32 -11.45 -4.03
CA ALA A 219 2.91 -12.66 -3.47
C ALA A 219 3.91 -13.34 -4.42
N LEU A 220 3.64 -13.28 -5.73
CA LEU A 220 4.51 -13.83 -6.77
C LEU A 220 5.74 -12.96 -7.01
N VAL A 221 5.58 -11.63 -7.09
CA VAL A 221 6.71 -10.69 -7.22
C VAL A 221 7.60 -10.76 -5.98
N PHE A 222 7.00 -10.80 -4.79
CA PHE A 222 7.70 -10.94 -3.53
C PHE A 222 8.53 -12.23 -3.45
N ASP A 223 7.98 -13.37 -3.88
CA ASP A 223 8.72 -14.63 -3.91
C ASP A 223 9.93 -14.55 -4.84
N VAL A 224 9.77 -13.99 -6.05
CA VAL A 224 10.87 -13.84 -7.01
C VAL A 224 11.93 -12.87 -6.48
N ALA A 225 11.53 -11.71 -5.97
CA ALA A 225 12.44 -10.72 -5.41
C ALA A 225 13.25 -11.28 -4.23
N ARG A 226 12.63 -12.10 -3.37
CA ARG A 226 13.32 -12.75 -2.24
C ARG A 226 14.38 -13.76 -2.70
N HIS A 227 14.15 -14.48 -3.81
CA HIS A 227 15.10 -15.46 -4.34
C HIS A 227 16.19 -14.83 -5.20
N ALA A 228 15.96 -13.64 -5.75
CA ALA A 228 16.90 -12.89 -6.58
C ALA A 228 16.99 -11.41 -6.15
N PRO A 229 17.46 -11.13 -4.91
CA PRO A 229 17.44 -9.77 -4.35
C PRO A 229 18.37 -8.80 -5.08
N GLU A 230 19.42 -9.30 -5.72
CA GLU A 230 20.36 -8.49 -6.50
C GLU A 230 19.89 -8.23 -7.95
N ALA A 231 18.80 -8.88 -8.37
CA ALA A 231 18.28 -8.74 -9.72
C ALA A 231 17.31 -7.56 -9.81
N GLY A 232 17.23 -6.92 -10.98
CA GLY A 232 16.29 -5.83 -11.22
C GLY A 232 14.88 -6.35 -11.54
N TRP A 233 13.88 -5.46 -11.48
CA TRP A 233 12.48 -5.81 -11.77
C TRP A 233 12.25 -6.43 -13.15
N ARG A 234 13.06 -6.09 -14.16
CA ARG A 234 12.98 -6.70 -15.51
C ARG A 234 13.40 -8.17 -15.49
N ASP A 235 14.39 -8.52 -14.69
CA ASP A 235 14.81 -9.90 -14.50
C ASP A 235 13.75 -10.68 -13.71
N TRP A 236 13.12 -10.04 -12.72
CA TRP A 236 11.98 -10.62 -12.02
C TRP A 236 10.80 -10.88 -12.98
N LEU A 237 10.48 -9.93 -13.85
CA LEU A 237 9.46 -10.08 -14.89
C LEU A 237 9.77 -11.27 -15.81
N ALA A 238 11.00 -11.36 -16.31
CA ALA A 238 11.42 -12.44 -17.19
C ALA A 238 11.29 -13.81 -16.53
N GLN A 239 11.74 -13.93 -15.27
CA GLN A 239 11.62 -15.16 -14.48
C GLN A 239 10.16 -15.55 -14.23
N ALA A 240 9.34 -14.58 -13.82
CA ALA A 240 7.93 -14.81 -13.51
C ALA A 240 7.13 -15.21 -14.78
N LEU A 241 7.39 -14.53 -15.91
CA LEU A 241 6.79 -14.88 -17.20
C LEU A 241 7.16 -16.29 -17.67
N ALA A 242 8.42 -16.69 -17.50
CA ALA A 242 8.87 -18.03 -17.85
C ALA A 242 8.21 -19.11 -16.98
N ALA A 243 7.97 -18.81 -15.69
CA ALA A 243 7.40 -19.77 -14.76
C ALA A 243 5.87 -19.92 -14.90
N TYR A 244 5.13 -18.81 -14.99
CA TYR A 244 3.66 -18.82 -14.93
C TYR A 244 2.99 -17.72 -15.78
N GLY A 245 3.71 -17.09 -16.71
CA GLY A 245 3.13 -16.14 -17.65
C GLY A 245 2.24 -16.79 -18.72
N PRO A 246 1.63 -15.99 -19.62
CA PRO A 246 0.67 -16.48 -20.62
C PRO A 246 1.20 -17.63 -21.48
N LYS A 247 2.43 -17.53 -21.98
CA LYS A 247 3.07 -18.60 -22.76
C LYS A 247 3.29 -19.89 -21.96
N ALA A 248 3.62 -19.76 -20.67
CA ALA A 248 3.77 -20.92 -19.79
C ALA A 248 2.42 -21.60 -19.55
N LEU A 249 1.35 -20.81 -19.38
CA LEU A 249 -0.02 -21.31 -19.25
C LEU A 249 -0.51 -22.01 -20.54
N GLU A 250 -0.17 -21.49 -21.71
CA GLU A 250 -0.51 -22.11 -23.01
C GLU A 250 0.23 -23.43 -23.22
N HIS A 251 1.52 -23.49 -22.90
CA HIS A 251 2.36 -24.66 -23.14
C HIS A 251 2.18 -25.77 -22.11
N ASP A 252 2.15 -25.41 -20.82
CA ASP A 252 2.08 -26.32 -19.68
C ASP A 252 1.24 -25.69 -18.57
N ARG A 253 -0.08 -25.63 -18.80
CA ARG A 253 -1.03 -25.02 -17.86
C ARG A 253 -0.89 -25.61 -16.45
N ALA A 254 -0.84 -26.93 -16.35
CA ALA A 254 -0.78 -27.61 -15.06
C ALA A 254 0.52 -27.29 -14.31
N GLY A 255 1.67 -27.33 -14.98
CA GLY A 255 2.94 -26.98 -14.35
C GLY A 255 3.07 -25.49 -14.04
N ALA A 256 2.53 -24.60 -14.86
CA ALA A 256 2.50 -23.16 -14.58
C ALA A 256 1.72 -22.85 -13.30
N ILE A 257 0.53 -23.45 -13.15
CA ILE A 257 -0.29 -23.33 -11.93
C ILE A 257 0.44 -23.94 -10.74
N ALA A 258 1.06 -25.12 -10.89
CA ALA A 258 1.81 -25.75 -9.81
C ALA A 258 2.99 -24.90 -9.34
N ARG A 259 3.71 -24.23 -10.26
CA ARG A 259 4.81 -23.30 -9.92
C ARG A 259 4.31 -22.05 -9.21
N ALA A 260 3.21 -21.47 -9.67
CA ALA A 260 2.57 -20.34 -8.99
C ALA A 260 2.10 -20.75 -7.58
N ARG A 261 1.45 -21.91 -7.44
CA ARG A 261 1.04 -22.45 -6.14
C ARG A 261 2.22 -22.63 -5.19
N ALA A 262 3.32 -23.22 -5.65
CA ALA A 262 4.52 -23.40 -4.84
C ALA A 262 5.12 -22.05 -4.39
N ALA A 263 5.08 -21.01 -5.24
CA ALA A 263 5.50 -19.66 -4.86
C ALA A 263 4.56 -19.06 -3.80
N LEU A 264 3.24 -19.20 -3.97
CA LEU A 264 2.26 -18.77 -2.97
C LEU A 264 2.44 -19.49 -1.64
N GLU A 265 2.67 -20.79 -1.64
CA GLU A 265 2.90 -21.57 -0.42
C GLU A 265 4.14 -21.06 0.34
N ARG A 266 5.23 -20.75 -0.37
CA ARG A 266 6.42 -20.15 0.24
C ARG A 266 6.18 -18.74 0.80
N THR A 267 5.47 -17.88 0.06
CA THR A 267 5.19 -16.52 0.53
C THR A 267 4.20 -16.51 1.69
N LEU A 268 3.18 -17.38 1.66
CA LEU A 268 2.11 -17.43 2.65
C LEU A 268 2.43 -18.32 3.86
N ASP A 269 3.63 -18.88 3.92
CA ASP A 269 4.11 -19.65 5.05
C ASP A 269 4.02 -18.85 6.37
N GLU A 270 3.75 -19.53 7.49
CA GLU A 270 3.62 -18.90 8.81
C GLU A 270 4.94 -18.28 9.30
N ASP A 271 6.07 -18.79 8.82
CA ASP A 271 7.39 -18.30 9.19
C ASP A 271 7.75 -17.02 8.42
N THR A 272 7.20 -16.78 7.22
CA THR A 272 7.52 -15.59 6.41
C THR A 272 7.34 -14.28 7.18
N PRO A 273 6.20 -14.00 7.86
CA PRO A 273 6.08 -12.80 8.69
C PRO A 273 7.02 -12.77 9.89
N ILE A 274 7.37 -13.94 10.47
CA ILE A 274 8.25 -14.04 11.63
C ILE A 274 9.69 -13.69 11.24
N GLU A 275 10.16 -14.25 10.13
CA GLU A 275 11.43 -13.93 9.49
C GLU A 275 11.48 -12.46 9.11
N TRP A 276 10.39 -11.94 8.53
CA TRP A 276 10.32 -10.55 8.14
C TRP A 276 10.45 -9.59 9.33
N LEU A 277 9.73 -9.86 10.42
CA LEU A 277 9.82 -9.07 11.65
C LEU A 277 11.19 -9.18 12.35
N ALA A 278 12.11 -10.04 11.89
CA ALA A 278 13.51 -9.97 12.33
C ALA A 278 14.19 -8.66 11.88
N ARG A 279 13.67 -7.98 10.85
CA ARG A 279 14.13 -6.64 10.41
C ARG A 279 13.97 -5.55 11.49
N LEU A 280 13.16 -5.79 12.52
CA LEU A 280 13.11 -4.94 13.73
C LEU A 280 14.42 -4.95 14.53
N GLU A 281 15.41 -5.77 14.14
CA GLU A 281 16.77 -5.81 14.69
C GLU A 281 17.79 -5.11 13.78
N SER A 282 17.36 -4.58 12.63
CA SER A 282 18.24 -3.86 11.71
C SER A 282 18.93 -2.70 12.41
N PRO A 283 20.22 -2.44 12.14
CA PRO A 283 20.88 -1.22 12.61
C PRO A 283 20.26 0.05 12.01
N ASP A 284 19.65 -0.07 10.84
CA ASP A 284 19.00 1.02 10.11
C ASP A 284 17.59 1.30 10.67
N ALA A 285 17.35 2.54 11.12
CA ALA A 285 16.07 2.95 11.70
C ALA A 285 14.93 2.93 10.69
N GLY A 286 15.20 3.26 9.43
CA GLY A 286 14.20 3.25 8.37
C GLY A 286 13.72 1.85 8.03
N VAL A 287 14.62 0.88 8.00
CA VAL A 287 14.25 -0.54 7.85
C VAL A 287 13.38 -1.00 9.03
N ARG A 288 13.71 -0.59 10.27
CA ARG A 288 12.88 -0.93 11.45
C ARG A 288 11.50 -0.26 11.38
N LEU A 289 11.42 1.00 10.94
CA LEU A 289 10.17 1.73 10.78
C LEU A 289 9.26 1.05 9.74
N ALA A 290 9.82 0.75 8.57
CA ALA A 290 9.08 0.11 7.48
C ALA A 290 8.57 -1.27 7.89
N ALA A 291 9.42 -2.10 8.52
CA ALA A 291 9.02 -3.42 9.02
C ALA A 291 7.99 -3.37 10.17
N ALA A 292 7.95 -2.29 10.95
CA ALA A 292 6.97 -2.10 12.01
C ALA A 292 5.58 -1.74 11.46
N ARG A 293 5.53 -1.00 10.35
CA ARG A 293 4.31 -0.46 9.76
C ARG A 293 3.42 -1.59 9.24
N GLY A 294 2.14 -1.56 9.59
CA GLY A 294 1.17 -2.58 9.16
C GLY A 294 1.28 -3.94 9.87
N ALA A 295 2.29 -4.16 10.72
CA ALA A 295 2.54 -5.45 11.39
C ALA A 295 1.33 -5.94 12.21
N TRP A 296 0.52 -5.03 12.73
CA TRP A 296 -0.72 -5.32 13.45
C TRP A 296 -1.70 -6.20 12.65
N LYS A 297 -1.67 -6.13 11.31
CA LYS A 297 -2.58 -6.85 10.40
C LYS A 297 -2.40 -8.34 10.44
N LEU A 298 -1.18 -8.81 10.71
CA LEU A 298 -0.83 -10.22 10.83
C LEU A 298 -1.70 -10.96 11.83
N ALA A 299 -2.20 -10.25 12.86
CA ALA A 299 -3.17 -10.81 13.79
C ALA A 299 -2.66 -12.11 14.44
N THR A 300 -1.37 -12.21 14.75
CA THR A 300 -0.81 -13.35 15.48
C THR A 300 -0.28 -12.88 16.85
N PRO A 301 -0.39 -13.71 17.91
CA PRO A 301 0.17 -13.35 19.22
C PRO A 301 1.68 -13.06 19.19
N GLN A 302 2.43 -13.75 18.34
CA GLN A 302 3.88 -13.63 18.18
C GLN A 302 4.30 -12.22 17.75
N VAL A 303 3.47 -11.53 16.96
CA VAL A 303 3.70 -10.13 16.57
C VAL A 303 3.74 -9.23 17.80
N GLY A 304 2.80 -9.42 18.74
CA GLY A 304 2.75 -8.65 19.97
C GLY A 304 4.03 -8.82 20.81
N ASP A 305 4.56 -10.04 20.89
CA ASP A 305 5.82 -10.32 21.57
C ASP A 305 7.01 -9.63 20.91
N LYS A 306 7.13 -9.71 19.57
CA LYS A 306 8.20 -9.07 18.80
C LYS A 306 8.14 -7.55 18.91
N LEU A 307 6.95 -6.95 18.78
CA LEU A 307 6.77 -5.51 18.93
C LEU A 307 7.13 -5.04 20.35
N LEU A 308 6.66 -5.74 21.39
CA LEU A 308 7.00 -5.41 22.78
C LEU A 308 8.51 -5.52 23.06
N ALA A 309 9.18 -6.54 22.51
CA ALA A 309 10.62 -6.69 22.63
C ALA A 309 11.37 -5.54 21.92
N ALA A 310 10.94 -5.17 20.70
CA ALA A 310 11.51 -4.06 19.95
C ALA A 310 11.33 -2.71 20.68
N ILE A 311 10.14 -2.43 21.21
CA ILE A 311 9.86 -1.19 21.97
C ILE A 311 10.80 -1.01 23.16
N GLY A 312 11.10 -2.10 23.88
CA GLY A 312 11.95 -2.05 25.08
C GLY A 312 13.42 -1.68 24.81
N ARG A 313 13.89 -1.80 23.56
CA ARG A 313 15.28 -1.50 23.16
C ARG A 313 15.40 -0.36 22.15
N GLU A 314 14.31 0.03 21.51
CA GLU A 314 14.33 1.06 20.46
C GLU A 314 14.78 2.39 21.05
N ALA A 315 15.75 3.04 20.41
CA ALA A 315 16.28 4.34 20.80
C ALA A 315 15.60 5.48 20.02
N ASP A 316 15.25 5.22 18.77
CA ASP A 316 14.65 6.17 17.85
C ASP A 316 13.20 6.48 18.26
N PRO A 317 12.85 7.75 18.54
CA PRO A 317 11.51 8.14 18.95
C PRO A 317 10.42 7.84 17.91
N GLU A 318 10.76 7.97 16.63
CA GLU A 318 9.85 7.75 15.51
C GLU A 318 9.50 6.26 15.39
N VAL A 319 10.53 5.41 15.32
CA VAL A 319 10.37 3.95 15.27
C VAL A 319 9.62 3.47 16.51
N ARG A 320 9.98 3.97 17.70
CA ARG A 320 9.31 3.58 18.94
C ARG A 320 7.83 3.94 18.91
N THR A 321 7.48 5.11 18.41
CA THR A 321 6.08 5.55 18.29
C THR A 321 5.31 4.65 17.32
N ALA A 322 5.87 4.37 16.13
CA ALA A 322 5.25 3.48 15.16
C ALA A 322 5.02 2.06 15.71
N LEU A 323 6.02 1.49 16.41
CA LEU A 323 5.89 0.20 17.08
C LEU A 323 4.75 0.19 18.11
N VAL A 324 4.64 1.23 18.93
CA VAL A 324 3.58 1.35 19.95
C VAL A 324 2.20 1.50 19.32
N VAL A 325 2.07 2.28 18.25
CA VAL A 325 0.81 2.44 17.51
C VAL A 325 0.35 1.10 16.93
N ASN A 326 1.25 0.37 16.25
CA ASN A 326 0.95 -0.94 15.68
C ASN A 326 0.58 -1.97 16.77
N LEU A 327 1.27 -1.95 17.91
CA LEU A 327 0.93 -2.79 19.07
C LEU A 327 -0.45 -2.44 19.65
N LEU A 328 -0.81 -1.15 19.73
CA LEU A 328 -2.08 -0.70 20.29
C LEU A 328 -3.30 -1.11 19.46
N ILE A 329 -3.13 -1.25 18.14
CA ILE A 329 -4.20 -1.56 17.20
C ILE A 329 -4.40 -3.07 17.06
N GLY A 330 -3.34 -3.86 17.24
CA GLY A 330 -3.37 -5.32 17.17
C GLY A 330 -4.47 -6.03 18.00
N PRO A 331 -4.87 -5.58 19.20
CA PRO A 331 -6.01 -6.14 19.95
C PRO A 331 -7.34 -6.14 19.21
N GLY A 332 -7.51 -5.26 18.20
CA GLY A 332 -8.68 -5.27 17.31
C GLY A 332 -8.72 -6.46 16.36
N GLN A 333 -7.60 -7.17 16.19
CA GLN A 333 -7.47 -8.33 15.32
C GLN A 333 -7.22 -9.62 16.11
N THR A 334 -6.42 -9.56 17.18
CA THR A 334 -6.03 -10.74 17.96
C THR A 334 -5.95 -10.45 19.44
N ARG A 335 -6.42 -11.39 20.26
CA ARG A 335 -6.39 -11.26 21.70
C ARG A 335 -4.98 -11.49 22.23
N TYR A 336 -4.39 -10.46 22.85
CA TYR A 336 -3.15 -10.62 23.58
C TYR A 336 -3.35 -11.39 24.90
N GLY A 337 -2.37 -12.21 25.26
CA GLY A 337 -2.31 -12.83 26.57
C GLY A 337 -2.22 -11.78 27.68
N TRP A 338 -2.65 -12.13 28.89
CA TRP A 338 -2.71 -11.21 30.04
C TRP A 338 -1.38 -10.50 30.32
N ASN A 339 -0.26 -11.23 30.20
CA ASN A 339 1.08 -10.66 30.41
C ASN A 339 1.41 -9.60 29.36
N ASN A 340 1.18 -9.87 28.08
CA ASN A 340 1.45 -8.91 27.00
C ASN A 340 0.54 -7.70 27.07
N TRP A 341 -0.73 -7.90 27.45
CA TRP A 341 -1.65 -6.79 27.71
C TRP A 341 -1.14 -5.89 28.84
N TRP A 342 -0.64 -6.48 29.92
CA TRP A 342 -0.05 -5.73 31.05
C TRP A 342 1.22 -4.98 30.65
N ARG A 343 2.12 -5.64 29.91
CA ARG A 343 3.35 -5.02 29.40
C ARG A 343 3.04 -3.88 28.45
N MET A 344 2.15 -4.09 27.47
CA MET A 344 1.67 -3.03 26.59
C MET A 344 1.17 -1.83 27.40
N ARG A 345 0.30 -2.06 28.39
CA ARG A 345 -0.29 -1.00 29.24
C ARG A 345 0.73 -0.24 30.08
N ARG A 346 1.77 -0.90 30.61
CA ARG A 346 2.73 -0.30 31.55
C ARG A 346 4.00 0.20 30.92
N GLU A 347 4.47 -0.50 29.89
CA GLU A 347 5.80 -0.32 29.29
C GLU A 347 5.68 0.39 27.95
N ALA A 348 4.78 -0.06 27.06
CA ALA A 348 4.71 0.48 25.70
C ALA A 348 3.90 1.79 25.60
N VAL A 349 2.63 1.76 26.00
CA VAL A 349 1.69 2.87 25.77
C VAL A 349 2.11 4.21 26.39
N PRO A 350 2.78 4.26 27.57
CA PRO A 350 3.27 5.52 28.12
C PRO A 350 4.24 6.29 27.21
N HIS A 351 4.93 5.64 26.26
CA HIS A 351 5.80 6.33 25.30
C HIS A 351 5.03 7.31 24.41
N LEU A 352 3.74 7.10 24.16
CA LEU A 352 2.93 8.04 23.37
C LEU A 352 2.64 9.36 24.09
N LYS A 353 2.82 9.43 25.42
CA LYS A 353 2.55 10.66 26.19
C LYS A 353 3.54 11.78 25.82
N GLU A 354 4.79 11.41 25.64
CA GLU A 354 5.91 12.30 25.32
C GLU A 354 6.74 11.56 24.24
N PRO A 355 6.25 11.53 22.99
CA PRO A 355 6.73 10.62 21.96
C PRO A 355 8.11 11.02 21.41
N GLY A 356 8.54 12.28 21.60
CA GLY A 356 9.84 12.77 21.12
C GLY A 356 9.92 12.92 19.60
N LEU A 357 8.79 13.10 18.92
CA LEU A 357 8.74 13.36 17.47
C LEU A 357 9.09 14.81 17.17
N ASP A 358 9.78 15.03 16.04
CA ASP A 358 10.15 16.37 15.56
C ASP A 358 8.96 17.14 14.99
N ASP A 359 7.98 16.46 14.38
CA ASP A 359 6.75 17.09 13.92
C ASP A 359 5.81 17.36 15.11
N PRO A 360 5.53 18.63 15.45
CA PRO A 360 4.66 18.97 16.58
C PRO A 360 3.21 18.50 16.39
N VAL A 361 2.73 18.36 15.14
CA VAL A 361 1.39 17.86 14.83
C VAL A 361 1.30 16.38 15.15
N GLU A 362 2.28 15.58 14.69
CA GLU A 362 2.34 14.14 14.98
C GLU A 362 2.60 13.90 16.49
N ALA A 363 3.46 14.69 17.13
CA ALA A 363 3.70 14.61 18.57
C ALA A 363 2.41 14.84 19.38
N ALA A 364 1.64 15.88 19.02
CA ALA A 364 0.35 16.15 19.65
C ALA A 364 -0.67 15.04 19.36
N ALA A 365 -0.66 14.47 18.15
CA ALA A 365 -1.53 13.36 17.77
C ALA A 365 -1.24 12.10 18.60
N ALA A 366 0.02 11.71 18.79
CA ALA A 366 0.40 10.60 19.65
C ALA A 366 -0.05 10.81 21.11
N ALA A 367 0.13 12.03 21.65
CA ALA A 367 -0.34 12.36 23.00
C ALA A 367 -1.87 12.31 23.13
N ARG A 368 -2.61 12.74 22.09
CA ARG A 368 -4.07 12.59 22.01
C ARG A 368 -4.48 11.12 21.95
N LEU A 369 -3.77 10.28 21.19
CA LEU A 369 -4.03 8.85 21.11
C LEU A 369 -3.84 8.18 22.48
N TYR A 370 -2.78 8.53 23.20
CA TYR A 370 -2.57 8.12 24.59
C TYR A 370 -3.73 8.51 25.51
N ALA A 371 -4.18 9.77 25.44
CA ALA A 371 -5.27 10.27 26.26
C ALA A 371 -6.59 9.54 25.97
N ALA A 372 -6.92 9.34 24.69
CA ALA A 372 -8.08 8.59 24.25
C ALA A 372 -8.05 7.14 24.78
N TRP A 373 -6.90 6.47 24.67
CA TRP A 373 -6.71 5.11 25.18
C TRP A 373 -6.89 5.01 26.71
N ARG A 374 -6.48 6.05 27.46
CA ARG A 374 -6.69 6.13 28.92
C ARG A 374 -8.14 6.42 29.33
N GLY A 375 -9.07 6.52 28.38
CA GLY A 375 -10.48 6.85 28.63
C GLY A 375 -10.73 8.33 28.90
N ARG A 376 -9.78 9.20 28.53
CA ARG A 376 -9.93 10.67 28.63
C ARG A 376 -10.39 11.31 27.32
N GLY A 377 -10.69 10.50 26.31
CA GLY A 377 -11.23 10.89 25.01
C GLY A 377 -12.15 9.80 24.44
N GLY A 378 -12.84 10.09 23.35
CA GLY A 378 -13.75 9.17 22.68
C GLY A 378 -13.10 8.42 21.50
N GLY A 379 -13.82 7.46 20.92
CA GLY A 379 -13.35 6.72 19.73
C GLY A 379 -13.08 7.62 18.51
N LYS A 380 -13.79 8.75 18.39
CA LYS A 380 -13.52 9.77 17.35
C LYS A 380 -12.15 10.43 17.53
N ASP A 381 -11.79 10.76 18.77
CA ASP A 381 -10.50 11.39 19.08
C ASP A 381 -9.33 10.46 18.73
N ALA A 382 -9.48 9.15 19.00
CA ALA A 382 -8.49 8.15 18.62
C ALA A 382 -8.34 8.05 17.09
N GLN A 383 -9.45 8.08 16.34
CA GLN A 383 -9.41 8.05 14.87
C GLN A 383 -8.77 9.29 14.27
N GLU A 384 -9.10 10.48 14.78
CA GLU A 384 -8.46 11.73 14.35
C GLU A 384 -6.98 11.76 14.67
N ALA A 385 -6.59 11.26 15.85
CA ALA A 385 -5.18 11.13 16.21
C ALA A 385 -4.43 10.19 15.25
N LEU A 386 -4.99 9.03 14.92
CA LEU A 386 -4.39 8.12 13.94
C LEU A 386 -4.27 8.76 12.55
N ARG A 387 -5.30 9.48 12.08
CA ARG A 387 -5.25 10.20 10.79
C ARG A 387 -4.21 11.31 10.75
N ALA A 388 -3.78 11.82 11.90
CA ALA A 388 -2.76 12.85 12.00
C ALA A 388 -1.35 12.26 12.13
N LEU A 389 -1.20 10.97 12.42
CA LEU A 389 0.08 10.25 12.50
C LEU A 389 0.49 9.66 11.15
N ARG A 390 0.28 10.40 10.06
CA ARG A 390 0.33 9.85 8.69
C ARG A 390 1.67 9.18 8.38
N ARG A 391 2.82 9.74 8.79
CA ARG A 391 4.11 9.09 8.50
C ARG A 391 4.28 7.74 9.21
N LEU A 392 3.69 7.61 10.40
CA LEU A 392 3.86 6.48 11.31
C LEU A 392 2.73 5.45 11.18
N TRP A 393 1.65 5.86 10.52
CA TRP A 393 0.40 5.15 10.36
C TRP A 393 -0.34 5.65 9.11
N GLU A 394 -0.40 4.83 8.06
CA GLU A 394 -1.17 5.14 6.84
C GLU A 394 -2.19 4.04 6.55
N GLU A 395 -3.23 3.89 7.40
CA GLU A 395 -4.32 2.91 7.18
C GLU A 395 -5.69 3.31 7.75
#